data_AF-A0A4Q3CRD8-F1
#
_entry.id   AF-A0A4Q3CRD8-F1
#
_cell.length_a   1.000
_cell.length_b   1.000
_cell.length_c   1.000
_cell.angle_alpha   90.00
_cell.angle_beta   90.00
_cell.angle_gamma   90.00
#
_symmetry.space_group_name_H-M   'P 1'
#
loop_
_entity.id
_entity.type
_entity.pdbx_description
1 polymer ?
#
loop_
_entity_poly.entity_id
_entity_poly.type
_entity_poly.pdbx_seq_one_letter_code
_entity_poly.pdbx_strand_id
1 'polypeptide(L)'
;METKRFASIRTQRALIWISLVAANIYGFALFFLMGFLPPPHADLSTAQVLALYSEHNVRFLIGCMITLIAGFFLLPWSTVIACQMARVEKGWPIWTLIQWMGMNLIALFIWGPPIIWGTAAFSVDRAPELTVLLHELGFLSFITPLTVFPIALVGVCV
;
A
#
# COMPACT_ATOMS: atom_id res chain seq x y z
N MET A 1 -23.78 -4.22 -31.34
CA MET A 1 -22.62 -3.97 -30.45
C MET A 1 -23.19 -3.38 -29.15
N GLU A 2 -23.39 -4.20 -28.12
CA GLU A 2 -23.83 -3.69 -26.82
C GLU A 2 -22.77 -2.73 -26.27
N THR A 3 -23.16 -1.50 -25.99
CA THR A 3 -22.28 -0.55 -25.31
C THR A 3 -22.13 -1.02 -23.87
N LYS A 4 -20.96 -1.55 -23.52
CA LYS A 4 -20.61 -1.88 -22.13
C LYS A 4 -20.88 -0.64 -21.26
N ARG A 5 -21.88 -0.69 -20.38
CA ARG A 5 -22.27 0.45 -19.55
C ARG A 5 -21.36 0.49 -18.32
N PHE A 6 -20.23 1.18 -18.44
CA PHE A 6 -19.32 1.42 -17.31
C PHE A 6 -19.93 2.39 -16.28
N ALA A 7 -19.37 2.39 -15.06
CA ALA A 7 -19.77 3.30 -13.99
C ALA A 7 -19.76 4.77 -14.45
N SER A 8 -20.70 5.58 -13.92
CA SER A 8 -20.84 6.99 -14.31
C SER A 8 -19.52 7.76 -14.14
N ILE A 9 -19.27 8.77 -14.98
CA ILE A 9 -18.07 9.63 -14.87
C ILE A 9 -17.95 10.28 -13.49
N ARG A 10 -19.09 10.58 -12.86
CA ARG A 10 -19.16 11.15 -11.51
C ARG A 10 -18.62 10.16 -10.48
N THR A 11 -19.01 8.89 -10.58
CA THR A 11 -18.54 7.80 -9.72
C THR A 11 -17.04 7.60 -9.90
N GLN A 12 -16.56 7.48 -11.13
CA GLN A 12 -15.13 7.28 -11.39
C GLN A 12 -14.26 8.42 -10.85
N ARG A 13 -14.72 9.67 -11.03
CA ARG A 13 -14.04 10.84 -10.47
C ARG A 13 -14.02 10.82 -8.94
N ALA A 14 -15.13 10.44 -8.30
CA ALA A 14 -15.17 10.31 -6.84
C ALA A 14 -14.19 9.23 -6.33
N LEU A 15 -14.13 8.07 -6.99
CA LEU A 15 -13.21 6.99 -6.63
C LEU A 15 -11.74 7.43 -6.76
N ILE A 16 -11.38 8.15 -7.82
CA ILE A 16 -10.03 8.71 -7.98
C ILE A 16 -9.71 9.66 -6.82
N TRP A 17 -10.58 10.62 -6.51
CA TRP A 17 -10.32 11.59 -5.46
C TRP A 17 -10.22 10.96 -4.07
N ILE A 18 -11.10 10.01 -3.75
CA ILE A 18 -11.03 9.26 -2.48
C ILE A 18 -9.69 8.52 -2.38
N SER A 19 -9.25 7.89 -3.47
CA SER A 19 -7.96 7.18 -3.51
C SER A 19 -6.78 8.13 -3.32
N LEU A 20 -6.80 9.31 -3.95
CA LEU A 20 -5.77 10.33 -3.78
C LEU A 20 -5.72 10.87 -2.34
N VAL A 21 -6.88 11.17 -1.76
CA VAL A 21 -6.97 11.62 -0.37
C VAL A 21 -6.41 10.55 0.56
N ALA A 22 -6.81 9.29 0.36
CA ALA A 22 -6.29 8.17 1.14
C ALA A 22 -4.78 7.98 0.98
N ALA A 23 -4.23 8.09 -0.23
CA ALA A 23 -2.78 8.02 -0.45
C ALA A 23 -2.02 9.13 0.31
N ASN A 24 -2.58 10.34 0.36
CA ASN A 24 -1.99 11.44 1.15
C ASN A 24 -2.09 11.17 2.65
N ILE A 25 -3.22 10.64 3.14
CA ILE A 25 -3.40 10.24 4.54
C ILE A 25 -2.40 9.14 4.92
N TYR A 26 -2.20 8.16 4.03
CA TYR A 26 -1.22 7.08 4.21
C TYR A 26 0.20 7.63 4.32
N GLY A 27 0.62 8.49 3.38
CA GLY A 27 1.93 9.14 3.42
C GLY A 27 2.13 10.01 4.66
N PHE A 28 1.10 10.76 5.06
CA PHE A 28 1.11 11.56 6.28
C PHE A 28 1.35 10.70 7.53
N ALA A 29 0.64 9.56 7.65
CA ALA A 29 0.81 8.65 8.78
C ALA A 29 2.21 8.01 8.79
N LEU A 30 2.73 7.57 7.63
CA LEU A 30 4.09 7.04 7.52
C LEU A 30 5.15 8.06 7.96
N PHE A 31 4.99 9.32 7.55
CA PHE A 31 5.95 10.38 7.86
C PHE A 31 5.83 10.86 9.31
N PHE A 32 4.67 11.38 9.71
CA PHE A 32 4.50 12.08 10.99
C PHE A 32 4.24 11.16 12.18
N LEU A 33 3.58 10.01 11.98
CA LEU A 33 3.19 9.13 13.08
C LEU A 33 4.21 8.02 13.29
N MET A 34 4.66 7.41 12.18
CA MET A 34 5.55 6.24 12.20
C MET A 34 7.03 6.61 12.03
N GLY A 35 7.35 7.77 11.44
CA GLY A 35 8.74 8.19 11.22
C GLY A 35 9.49 7.32 10.22
N PHE A 36 8.78 6.66 9.30
CA PHE A 36 9.36 5.71 8.32
C PHE A 36 9.63 6.36 6.96
N LEU A 37 9.49 7.67 6.87
CA LEU A 37 9.85 8.47 5.70
C LEU A 37 10.75 9.63 6.15
N PRO A 38 12.06 9.64 5.80
CA PRO A 38 12.78 8.64 5.01
C PRO A 38 12.85 7.26 5.69
N PRO A 39 12.98 6.16 4.92
CA PRO A 39 13.14 4.83 5.49
C PRO A 39 14.33 4.76 6.45
N PRO A 40 14.20 4.06 7.60
CA PRO A 40 15.32 3.76 8.47
C PRO A 40 16.45 3.06 7.70
N HIS A 41 17.70 3.34 8.07
CA HIS A 41 18.85 2.71 7.43
C HIS A 41 18.85 1.19 7.69
N ALA A 42 19.32 0.41 6.72
CA ALA A 42 19.43 -1.05 6.87
C ALA A 42 20.50 -1.47 7.90
N ASP A 43 21.47 -0.60 8.19
CA ASP A 43 22.60 -0.89 9.09
C ASP A 43 22.31 -0.50 10.56
N LEU A 44 21.04 -0.31 10.93
CA LEU A 44 20.66 0.00 12.31
C LEU A 44 20.99 -1.19 13.23
N SER A 45 21.63 -0.88 14.36
CA SER A 45 21.81 -1.86 15.43
C SER A 45 20.47 -2.28 16.04
N THR A 46 20.41 -3.48 16.63
CA THR A 46 19.23 -3.99 17.33
C THR A 46 18.66 -2.99 18.34
N ALA A 47 19.51 -2.32 19.11
CA ALA A 47 19.09 -1.31 20.08
C ALA A 47 18.43 -0.09 19.42
N GLN A 48 18.93 0.34 18.26
CA GLN A 48 18.33 1.45 17.50
C GLN A 48 16.98 1.06 16.90
N VAL A 49 16.84 -0.16 16.38
CA VAL A 49 15.54 -0.65 15.89
C VAL A 49 14.53 -0.72 17.02
N LEU A 50 14.91 -1.23 18.19
CA LEU A 50 14.03 -1.26 19.36
C LEU A 50 13.58 0.14 19.80
N ALA A 51 14.46 1.14 19.73
CA ALA A 51 14.14 2.52 20.08
C ALA A 51 13.01 3.10 19.20
N LEU A 52 12.91 2.68 17.94
CA LEU A 52 11.83 3.10 17.03
C LEU A 52 10.44 2.64 17.49
N TYR A 53 10.36 1.52 18.22
CA TYR A 53 9.10 0.94 18.69
C TYR A 53 8.80 1.23 20.16
N SER A 54 9.84 1.46 20.99
CA SER A 54 9.68 1.74 22.42
C SER A 54 9.28 3.19 22.69
N GLU A 55 9.83 4.14 21.94
CA GLU A 55 9.36 5.53 21.93
C GLU A 55 8.19 5.63 20.96
N HIS A 56 7.08 6.26 21.35
CA HIS A 56 5.90 6.52 20.49
C HIS A 56 4.94 5.37 20.25
N ASN A 57 4.90 4.36 21.11
CA ASN A 57 4.09 3.15 20.89
C ASN A 57 2.60 3.43 20.53
N VAL A 58 1.93 4.35 21.25
CA VAL A 58 0.54 4.74 20.91
C VAL A 58 0.45 5.52 19.59
N ARG A 59 1.35 6.48 19.36
CA ARG A 59 1.37 7.27 18.11
C ARG A 59 1.63 6.36 16.90
N PHE A 60 2.54 5.41 17.06
CA PHE A 60 2.90 4.43 16.05
C PHE A 60 1.72 3.52 15.73
N LEU A 61 1.05 2.97 16.75
CA LEU A 61 -0.15 2.15 16.57
C LEU A 61 -1.29 2.92 15.88
N ILE A 62 -1.49 4.20 16.21
CA ILE A 62 -2.43 5.07 15.47
C ILE A 62 -2.01 5.21 14.00
N GLY A 63 -0.71 5.39 13.74
CA GLY A 63 -0.15 5.39 12.39
C GLY A 63 -0.44 4.10 11.62
N CYS A 64 -0.24 2.94 12.25
CA CYS A 64 -0.61 1.63 11.69
C CYS A 64 -2.11 1.54 11.38
N MET A 65 -2.99 1.98 12.29
CA MET A 65 -4.44 1.95 12.04
C MET A 65 -4.85 2.84 10.86
N ILE A 66 -4.31 4.06 10.79
CA ILE A 66 -4.60 5.00 9.70
C ILE A 66 -4.11 4.44 8.36
N THR A 67 -2.89 3.91 8.32
CA THR A 67 -2.31 3.30 7.11
C THR A 67 -3.08 2.06 6.67
N LEU A 68 -3.59 1.24 7.60
CA LEU A 68 -4.46 0.11 7.27
C LEU A 68 -5.78 0.55 6.61
N ILE A 69 -6.43 1.59 7.14
CA ILE A 69 -7.68 2.10 6.56
C ILE A 69 -7.39 2.72 5.19
N ALA A 70 -6.34 3.54 5.09
CA ALA A 70 -5.99 4.25 3.88
C ALA A 70 -5.47 3.33 2.76
N GLY A 71 -4.70 2.29 3.09
CA GLY A 71 -4.09 1.39 2.12
C GLY A 71 -5.08 0.65 1.23
N PHE A 72 -6.28 0.33 1.74
CA PHE A 72 -7.35 -0.30 0.96
C PHE A 72 -7.89 0.59 -0.17
N PHE A 73 -7.74 1.91 -0.08
CA PHE A 73 -8.23 2.83 -1.11
C PHE A 73 -7.33 2.91 -2.34
N LEU A 74 -6.33 2.04 -2.48
CA LEU A 74 -5.68 1.75 -3.77
C LEU A 74 -6.59 0.94 -4.72
N LEU A 75 -7.54 0.15 -4.19
CA LEU A 75 -8.43 -0.69 -5.01
C LEU A 75 -9.36 0.13 -5.92
N PRO A 76 -10.00 1.22 -5.44
CA PRO A 76 -10.80 2.10 -6.31
C PRO A 76 -9.98 2.76 -7.41
N TRP A 77 -8.73 3.18 -7.13
CA TRP A 77 -7.82 3.72 -8.14
C TRP A 77 -7.54 2.71 -9.25
N SER A 78 -7.15 1.49 -8.88
CA SER A 78 -6.93 0.38 -9.82
C SER A 78 -8.16 0.11 -10.68
N THR A 79 -9.34 0.08 -10.05
CA THR A 79 -10.60 -0.22 -10.72
C THR A 79 -10.97 0.85 -11.75
N VAL A 80 -10.72 2.13 -11.47
CA VAL A 80 -10.99 3.20 -12.44
C VAL A 80 -10.04 3.12 -13.64
N ILE A 81 -8.76 2.81 -13.43
CA ILE A 81 -7.82 2.60 -14.54
C ILE A 81 -8.28 1.43 -15.41
N ALA A 82 -8.60 0.29 -14.79
CA ALA A 82 -9.11 -0.88 -15.49
C ALA A 82 -10.40 -0.57 -16.29
N CYS A 83 -11.30 0.25 -15.72
CA CYS A 83 -12.49 0.71 -16.44
C CYS A 83 -12.15 1.53 -17.69
N GLN A 84 -11.11 2.38 -17.64
CA GLN A 84 -10.70 3.16 -18.81
C GLN A 84 -9.99 2.30 -19.84
N MET A 85 -9.14 1.36 -19.42
CA MET A 85 -8.48 0.39 -20.31
C MET A 85 -9.50 -0.49 -21.05
N ALA A 86 -10.50 -1.02 -20.33
CA ALA A 86 -11.55 -1.84 -20.90
C ALA A 86 -12.42 -1.13 -21.96
N ARG A 87 -12.39 0.21 -22.01
CA ARG A 87 -13.09 1.01 -23.03
C ARG A 87 -12.33 1.07 -24.35
N VAL A 88 -11.00 0.99 -24.30
CA VAL A 88 -10.13 1.11 -25.48
C VAL A 88 -9.67 -0.26 -26.00
N GLU A 89 -9.53 -1.23 -25.12
CA GLU A 89 -9.07 -2.58 -25.46
C GLU A 89 -10.12 -3.33 -26.30
N LYS A 90 -9.70 -3.81 -27.48
CA LYS A 90 -10.55 -4.56 -28.41
C LYS A 90 -10.41 -6.06 -28.17
N GLY A 91 -11.53 -6.76 -28.09
CA GLY A 91 -11.55 -8.22 -27.89
C GLY A 91 -11.62 -8.61 -26.41
N TRP A 92 -10.99 -9.73 -26.05
CA TRP A 92 -10.88 -10.18 -24.67
C TRP A 92 -9.87 -9.30 -23.91
N PRO A 93 -10.24 -8.69 -22.77
CA PRO A 93 -9.48 -7.60 -22.17
C PRO A 93 -8.32 -8.09 -21.28
N ILE A 94 -7.34 -8.80 -21.87
CA ILE A 94 -6.22 -9.41 -21.15
C ILE A 94 -5.35 -8.34 -20.47
N TRP A 95 -5.08 -7.23 -21.15
CA TRP A 95 -4.21 -6.18 -20.62
C TRP A 95 -4.86 -5.44 -19.47
N THR A 96 -6.17 -5.17 -19.58
CA THR A 96 -6.98 -4.68 -18.47
C THR A 96 -6.91 -5.61 -17.26
N LEU A 97 -7.04 -6.92 -17.47
CA LEU A 97 -7.01 -7.90 -16.37
C LEU A 97 -5.63 -7.97 -15.71
N ILE A 98 -4.54 -7.97 -16.49
CA ILE A 98 -3.17 -7.96 -15.97
C ILE A 98 -2.92 -6.71 -15.15
N GLN A 99 -3.29 -5.53 -15.67
CA GLN A 99 -3.14 -4.27 -14.95
C GLN A 99 -3.93 -4.29 -13.65
N TRP A 100 -5.19 -4.72 -13.70
CA TRP A 100 -6.06 -4.73 -12.53
C TRP A 100 -5.52 -5.68 -11.47
N MET A 101 -5.21 -6.93 -11.84
CA MET A 101 -4.66 -7.93 -10.91
C MET A 101 -3.33 -7.47 -10.30
N GLY A 102 -2.41 -6.94 -11.13
CA GLY A 102 -1.12 -6.43 -10.66
C GLY A 102 -1.28 -5.30 -9.63
N MET A 103 -2.17 -4.33 -9.91
CA MET A 103 -2.44 -3.23 -8.97
C MET A 103 -3.14 -3.68 -7.69
N ASN A 104 -4.02 -4.68 -7.75
CA ASN A 104 -4.65 -5.24 -6.53
C ASN A 104 -3.61 -5.98 -5.67
N LEU A 105 -2.66 -6.68 -6.30
CA LEU A 105 -1.54 -7.29 -5.58
C LEU A 105 -0.68 -6.23 -4.90
N ILE A 106 -0.40 -5.10 -5.57
CA ILE A 106 0.31 -3.97 -4.96
C ILE A 106 -0.46 -3.41 -3.76
N ALA A 107 -1.77 -3.24 -3.86
CA ALA A 107 -2.59 -2.76 -2.75
C ALA A 107 -2.46 -3.66 -1.50
N LEU A 108 -2.39 -4.98 -1.69
CA LEU A 108 -2.17 -5.92 -0.58
C LEU A 108 -0.82 -5.69 0.12
N PHE A 109 0.26 -5.45 -0.64
CA PHE A 109 1.59 -5.20 -0.09
C PHE A 109 1.78 -3.78 0.45
N ILE A 110 0.90 -2.84 0.14
CA ILE A 110 0.85 -1.53 0.82
C ILE A 110 0.05 -1.66 2.13
N TRP A 111 -1.00 -2.47 2.12
CA TRP A 111 -1.86 -2.66 3.28
C TRP A 111 -1.27 -3.58 4.37
N GLY A 112 -0.56 -4.64 3.97
CA GLY A 112 -0.04 -5.66 4.89
C GLY A 112 1.08 -5.22 5.85
N PRO A 113 2.12 -4.47 5.42
CA PRO A 113 3.26 -4.10 6.28
C PRO A 113 2.88 -3.37 7.58
N PRO A 114 1.91 -2.44 7.60
CA PRO A 114 1.40 -1.86 8.85
C PRO A 114 0.96 -2.88 9.91
N ILE A 115 0.46 -4.06 9.53
CA ILE A 115 0.12 -5.15 10.48
C ILE A 115 1.40 -5.70 11.11
N ILE A 116 2.42 -5.93 10.31
CA ILE A 116 3.70 -6.51 10.73
C ILE A 116 4.40 -5.55 11.68
N TRP A 117 4.54 -4.28 11.29
CA TRP A 117 5.11 -3.24 12.13
C TRP A 117 4.24 -2.94 13.37
N GLY A 118 2.92 -2.96 13.22
CA GLY A 118 2.00 -2.81 14.34
C GLY A 118 2.17 -3.93 15.37
N THR A 119 2.42 -5.16 14.91
CA THR A 119 2.72 -6.31 15.78
C THR A 119 4.06 -6.13 16.52
N ALA A 120 5.06 -5.53 15.87
CA ALA A 120 6.32 -5.18 16.50
C ALA A 120 6.16 -4.11 17.60
N ALA A 121 5.27 -3.14 17.38
CA ALA A 121 4.96 -2.09 18.35
C ALA A 121 4.08 -2.60 19.53
N PHE A 122 3.07 -3.41 19.22
CA PHE A 122 2.03 -3.82 20.19
C PHE A 122 2.59 -4.63 21.38
N SER A 123 3.58 -5.50 21.14
CA SER A 123 4.17 -6.35 22.18
C SER A 123 5.62 -5.95 22.45
N VAL A 124 5.80 -5.00 23.37
CA VAL A 124 7.14 -4.50 23.79
C VAL A 124 7.95 -5.50 24.62
N ASP A 125 7.30 -6.42 25.34
CA ASP A 125 7.97 -7.44 26.18
C ASP A 125 8.41 -8.69 25.39
N ARG A 126 8.84 -8.52 24.13
CA ARG A 126 9.33 -9.63 23.30
C ARG A 126 10.86 -9.65 23.22
N ALA A 127 11.40 -10.82 22.88
CA ALA A 127 12.82 -10.97 22.57
C ALA A 127 13.25 -9.97 21.46
N PRO A 128 14.32 -9.18 21.66
CA PRO A 128 14.79 -8.15 20.74
C PRO A 128 14.87 -8.57 19.26
N GLU A 129 15.38 -9.79 19.04
CA GLU A 129 15.62 -10.36 17.73
C GLU A 129 14.32 -10.52 16.93
N LEU A 130 13.21 -10.77 17.62
CA LEU A 130 11.91 -10.89 16.98
C LEU A 130 11.34 -9.54 16.55
N THR A 131 11.60 -8.46 17.29
CA THR A 131 11.21 -7.10 16.87
C THR A 131 11.99 -6.70 15.62
N VAL A 132 13.29 -6.99 15.58
CA VAL A 132 14.12 -6.74 14.40
C VAL A 132 13.63 -7.55 13.19
N LEU A 133 13.35 -8.84 13.37
CA LEU A 133 12.81 -9.68 12.30
C LEU A 133 11.50 -9.12 11.72
N LEU A 134 10.57 -8.66 12.57
CA LEU A 134 9.33 -8.04 12.10
C LEU A 134 9.55 -6.70 11.42
N HIS A 135 10.50 -5.90 11.92
CA HIS A 135 10.88 -4.64 11.29
C HIS A 135 11.34 -4.86 9.85
N GLU A 136 12.31 -5.76 9.66
CA GLU A 136 12.86 -6.14 8.37
C GLU A 136 11.79 -6.74 7.46
N LEU A 137 10.98 -7.68 7.97
CA LEU A 137 9.91 -8.31 7.21
C LEU A 137 8.88 -7.28 6.72
N GLY A 138 8.52 -6.30 7.56
CA GLY A 138 7.60 -5.23 7.18
C GLY A 138 8.19 -4.36 6.06
N PHE A 139 9.47 -3.96 6.17
CA PHE A 139 10.13 -3.17 5.12
C PHE A 139 10.31 -3.94 3.81
N LEU A 140 10.75 -5.20 3.87
CA LEU A 140 10.86 -6.05 2.69
C LEU A 140 9.50 -6.25 2.01
N SER A 141 8.45 -6.48 2.80
CA SER A 141 7.08 -6.60 2.28
C SER A 141 6.62 -5.29 1.62
N PHE A 142 6.91 -4.14 2.23
CA PHE A 142 6.54 -2.83 1.70
C PHE A 142 7.27 -2.47 0.39
N ILE A 143 8.52 -2.90 0.22
CA ILE A 143 9.34 -2.64 -0.98
C ILE A 143 9.02 -3.62 -2.11
N THR A 144 8.65 -4.87 -1.79
CA THR A 144 8.29 -5.93 -2.75
C THR A 144 7.38 -5.48 -3.91
N PRO A 145 6.30 -4.69 -3.72
CA PRO A 145 5.43 -4.29 -4.82
C PRO A 145 6.11 -3.49 -5.93
N LEU A 146 7.30 -2.92 -5.71
CA LEU A 146 8.11 -2.32 -6.79
C LEU A 146 8.47 -3.32 -7.89
N THR A 147 8.51 -4.62 -7.58
CA THR A 147 8.75 -5.69 -8.56
C THR A 147 7.51 -6.02 -9.40
N VAL A 148 6.32 -5.77 -8.85
CA VAL A 148 5.02 -6.03 -9.51
C VAL A 148 4.52 -4.80 -10.28
N PHE A 149 4.95 -3.61 -9.89
CA PHE A 149 4.55 -2.36 -10.56
C PHE A 149 4.81 -2.34 -12.08
N PRO A 150 5.94 -2.84 -12.61
CA PRO A 150 6.17 -2.88 -14.05
C PRO A 150 5.14 -3.71 -14.83
N ILE A 151 4.69 -4.86 -14.30
CA ILE A 151 3.71 -5.69 -15.01
C ILE A 151 2.35 -5.00 -15.10
N ALA A 152 1.99 -4.21 -14.07
CA ALA A 152 0.79 -3.39 -14.09
C ALA A 152 0.87 -2.23 -15.10
N LEU A 153 2.06 -1.63 -15.25
CA LEU A 153 2.30 -0.56 -16.23
C LEU A 153 2.27 -1.05 -17.68
N VAL A 154 2.80 -2.25 -17.96
CA VAL A 154 2.77 -2.83 -19.32
C VAL A 154 1.33 -2.93 -19.83
N GLY A 155 0.37 -3.29 -18.98
CA GLY A 155 -1.03 -3.32 -19.37
C GLY A 155 -1.53 -1.95 -19.87
N VAL A 156 -1.08 -0.84 -19.27
CA VAL A 156 -1.53 0.52 -19.65
C VAL A 156 -0.94 0.98 -20.99
N CYS A 157 0.22 0.47 -21.38
CA CYS A 157 0.97 0.93 -22.56
C CYS A 157 0.54 0.26 -23.88
N VAL A 158 -0.36 -0.72 -23.85
CA VAL A 158 -0.77 -1.55 -25.00
C VAL A 158 -2.25 -1.31 -25.31
#